data_AF-A0A3M1PNV9-F1
#
_entry.id   AF-A0A3M1PNV9-F1
#
_cell.length_a   1.000
_cell.length_b   1.000
_cell.length_c   1.000
_cell.angle_alpha   90.00
_cell.angle_beta   90.00
_cell.angle_gamma   90.00
#
_symmetry.space_group_name_H-M   'P 1'
#
loop_
_entity.id
_entity.type
_entity.pdbx_description
1 polymer ?
#
loop_
_entity_poly.entity_id
_entity_poly.type
_entity_poly.pdbx_seq_one_letter_code
_entity_poly.pdbx_strand_id
1 'polypeptide(L)'
;MTHVLDASAAIGIVLERPQAAFCADILAEADWVIAPDLFVPEVANAFWKYHHFENLPLDVCEEMLELTIALSDDFVESSGMYKEAFALACSTHHPVYDTLYLVLT
;
A
#
# COMPACT_ATOMS: atom_id res chain seq x y z
N MET A 1 16.33 8.24 1.22
CA MET A 1 16.30 6.85 1.71
C MET A 1 15.20 6.10 0.93
N THR A 2 15.35 4.80 0.65
CA THR A 2 14.27 4.01 0.03
C THR A 2 13.25 3.60 1.09
N HIS A 3 11.96 3.74 0.79
CA HIS A 3 10.87 3.35 1.70
C HIS A 3 9.91 2.39 1.01
N VAL A 4 9.44 1.40 1.76
CA VAL A 4 8.35 0.52 1.33
C VAL A 4 7.03 1.11 1.80
N LEU A 5 6.09 1.29 0.90
CA LEU A 5 4.77 1.83 1.19
C LEU A 5 3.71 0.72 1.19
N ASP A 6 2.98 0.57 2.29
CA ASP A 6 1.84 -0.35 2.36
C ASP A 6 0.54 0.32 1.91
N ALA A 7 -0.42 -0.50 1.46
CA ALA A 7 -1.72 0.00 0.99
C ALA A 7 -2.46 0.81 2.07
N SER A 8 -2.36 0.42 3.34
CA SER A 8 -3.11 1.07 4.41
C SER A 8 -2.57 2.46 4.76
N ALA A 9 -1.25 2.67 4.78
CA ALA A 9 -0.66 4.00 4.94
C ALA A 9 -0.94 4.88 3.73
N ALA A 10 -0.81 4.35 2.50
CA ALA A 10 -1.06 5.10 1.27
C ALA A 10 -2.50 5.64 1.21
N ILE A 11 -3.49 4.77 1.47
CA ILE A 11 -4.91 5.18 1.57
C ILE A 11 -5.10 6.18 2.71
N GLY A 12 -4.41 5.98 3.83
CA GLY A 12 -4.46 6.91 4.96
C GLY A 12 -4.00 8.31 4.58
N ILE A 13 -2.93 8.43 3.80
CA ILE A 13 -2.38 9.70 3.31
C ILE A 13 -3.39 10.38 2.38
N VAL A 14 -3.88 9.68 1.37
CA VAL A 14 -4.80 10.25 0.36
C VAL A 14 -6.16 10.64 0.95
N LEU A 15 -6.64 9.89 1.95
CA LEU A 15 -7.85 10.24 2.69
C LEU A 15 -7.60 11.22 3.85
N GLU A 16 -6.40 11.82 3.93
CA GLU A 16 -5.99 12.82 4.94
C GLU A 16 -6.27 12.37 6.39
N ARG A 17 -6.04 11.08 6.68
CA ARG A 17 -6.31 10.53 8.00
C ARG A 17 -5.29 11.06 9.02
N PRO A 18 -5.72 11.52 10.20
CA PRO A 18 -4.79 12.05 11.21
C PRO A 18 -3.66 11.08 11.59
N GLN A 19 -3.94 9.78 11.63
CA GLN A 19 -2.94 8.75 11.94
C GLN A 19 -1.91 8.53 10.82
N ALA A 20 -2.14 9.03 9.61
CA ALA A 20 -1.26 8.86 8.46
C ALA A 20 -0.45 10.13 8.13
N ALA A 21 -0.68 11.24 8.85
CA ALA A 21 0.03 12.49 8.63
C ALA A 21 1.56 12.32 8.71
N PHE A 22 2.05 11.55 9.68
CA PHE A 22 3.48 11.28 9.82
C PHE A 22 4.05 10.46 8.65
N CYS A 23 3.24 9.59 8.02
CA CYS A 23 3.67 8.83 6.85
C CYS A 23 3.89 9.76 5.65
N ALA A 24 3.03 10.77 5.47
CA ALA A 24 3.19 11.76 4.40
C ALA A 24 4.51 12.53 4.54
N ASP A 25 4.86 12.94 5.77
CA ASP A 25 6.14 13.61 6.05
C ASP A 25 7.35 12.72 5.71
N ILE A 26 7.28 11.42 6.06
CA ILE A 26 8.35 10.45 5.74
C ILE A 26 8.48 10.27 4.22
N LEU A 27 7.36 10.13 3.49
CA LEU A 27 7.40 9.97 2.03
C LEU A 27 7.92 11.23 1.32
N ALA A 28 7.65 12.42 1.85
CA ALA A 28 8.16 13.67 1.29
C ALA A 28 9.70 13.78 1.34
N GLU A 29 10.34 13.07 2.28
CA GLU A 29 11.81 13.00 2.41
C GLU A 29 12.41 11.72 1.79
N ALA A 30 11.59 10.85 1.20
CA ALA A 30 12.06 9.63 0.55
C ALA A 30 12.81 9.95 -0.75
N ASP A 31 13.90 9.21 -1.01
CA ASP A 31 14.57 9.29 -2.32
C ASP A 31 13.83 8.42 -3.34
N TRP A 32 13.20 7.35 -2.87
CA TRP A 32 12.51 6.37 -3.70
C TRP A 32 11.48 5.60 -2.87
N VAL A 33 10.24 5.51 -3.37
CA VAL A 33 9.14 4.80 -2.73
C VAL A 33 8.79 3.59 -3.58
N ILE A 34 8.80 2.41 -2.96
CA ILE A 34 8.49 1.14 -3.65
C ILE A 34 7.38 0.39 -2.93
N ALA A 35 6.68 -0.47 -3.65
CA ALA A 35 5.70 -1.38 -3.08
C ALA A 35 5.69 -2.71 -3.85
N PRO A 36 5.26 -3.83 -3.26
CA PRO A 36 4.97 -5.04 -4.04
C PRO A 36 3.82 -4.76 -5.02
N ASP A 37 3.80 -5.46 -6.15
CA ASP A 37 2.69 -5.40 -7.12
C ASP A 37 1.31 -5.73 -6.51
N LEU A 38 1.28 -6.43 -5.37
CA LEU A 38 0.10 -6.65 -4.51
C LEU A 38 -0.56 -5.35 -4.03
N PHE A 39 0.20 -4.26 -3.92
CA PHE A 39 -0.32 -2.95 -3.50
C PHE A 39 -1.49 -2.49 -4.37
N VAL A 40 -1.38 -2.66 -5.69
CA VAL A 40 -2.40 -2.23 -6.65
C VAL A 40 -3.76 -2.87 -6.39
N PRO A 41 -3.91 -4.22 -6.36
CA PRO A 41 -5.19 -4.85 -6.06
C PRO A 41 -5.67 -4.60 -4.62
N GLU A 42 -4.79 -4.39 -3.63
CA GLU A 42 -5.23 -4.05 -2.28
C GLU A 42 -5.87 -2.66 -2.21
N VAL A 43 -5.23 -1.66 -2.83
CA VAL A 43 -5.76 -0.29 -2.92
C VAL A 43 -7.07 -0.27 -3.71
N ALA A 44 -7.10 -0.92 -4.89
CA ALA A 44 -8.32 -1.00 -5.70
C ALA A 44 -9.48 -1.66 -4.95
N ASN A 45 -9.22 -2.75 -4.23
CA ASN A 45 -10.23 -3.43 -3.43
C ASN A 45 -10.71 -2.58 -2.24
N ALA A 46 -9.84 -1.75 -1.66
CA ALA A 46 -10.24 -0.82 -0.61
C ALA A 46 -11.18 0.27 -1.13
N PHE A 47 -10.88 0.91 -2.26
CA PHE A 47 -11.77 1.91 -2.86
C PHE A 47 -13.09 1.32 -3.38
N TRP A 48 -13.07 0.08 -3.89
CA TRP A 48 -14.30 -0.66 -4.17
C TRP A 48 -15.16 -0.81 -2.90
N LYS A 49 -14.57 -1.12 -1.75
CA LYS A 49 -15.29 -1.20 -0.46
C LYS A 49 -15.82 0.17 -0.03
N TYR A 50 -15.04 1.25 -0.17
CA TYR A 50 -15.52 2.61 0.15
C TYR A 50 -16.72 3.00 -0.70
N HIS A 51 -16.69 2.71 -2.00
CA HIS A 51 -17.82 2.94 -2.87
C HIS A 51 -19.04 2.11 -2.45
N HIS A 52 -18.84 0.81 -2.27
CA HIS A 52 -19.94 -0.14 -2.09
C HIS A 52 -20.58 -0.09 -0.69
N PHE A 53 -19.79 0.13 0.35
CA PHE A 53 -20.24 0.05 1.74
C PHE A 53 -20.33 1.40 2.44
N GLU A 54 -19.61 2.42 1.98
CA GLU A 54 -19.54 3.74 2.63
C GLU A 54 -20.16 4.86 1.77
N ASN A 55 -20.73 4.51 0.61
CA ASN A 55 -21.33 5.45 -0.35
C ASN A 55 -20.38 6.55 -0.82
N LEU A 56 -19.07 6.27 -0.89
CA LEU A 56 -18.13 7.20 -1.51
C LEU A 56 -18.46 7.31 -3.02
N PRO A 57 -18.60 8.52 -3.58
CA PRO A 57 -18.90 8.70 -5.00
C PRO A 57 -17.86 8.02 -5.89
N LEU A 58 -18.30 7.43 -6.99
CA LEU A 58 -17.43 6.63 -7.87
C LEU A 58 -16.31 7.48 -8.47
N ASP A 59 -16.62 8.69 -8.90
CA ASP A 59 -15.65 9.67 -9.42
C ASP A 59 -14.58 10.01 -8.39
N VAL A 60 -14.97 10.19 -7.12
CA VAL A 60 -14.03 10.39 -6.01
C VAL A 60 -13.18 9.13 -5.78
N CYS A 61 -13.76 7.93 -5.84
CA CYS A 61 -13.00 6.69 -5.72
C CYS A 61 -11.97 6.53 -6.84
N GLU A 62 -12.32 6.86 -8.08
CA GLU A 62 -11.42 6.78 -9.24
C GLU A 62 -10.25 7.77 -9.08
N GLU A 63 -10.54 9.01 -8.71
CA GLU A 63 -9.51 10.03 -8.45
C GLU A 63 -8.57 9.61 -7.31
N MET A 64 -9.13 9.19 -6.17
CA MET A 64 -8.34 8.80 -5.00
C MET A 64 -7.54 7.51 -5.25
N LEU A 65 -8.07 6.58 -6.05
CA LEU A 65 -7.34 5.40 -6.50
C LEU A 65 -6.10 5.81 -7.30
N GLU A 66 -6.24 6.66 -8.31
CA GLU A 66 -5.11 7.13 -9.12
C GLU A 66 -4.06 7.85 -8.28
N LEU A 67 -4.49 8.75 -7.38
CA LEU A 67 -3.61 9.45 -6.45
C LEU A 67 -2.85 8.48 -5.52
N THR A 68 -3.52 7.44 -5.02
CA THR A 68 -2.90 6.46 -4.13
C THR A 68 -1.86 5.61 -4.84
N ILE A 69 -2.13 5.19 -6.08
CA ILE A 69 -1.19 4.42 -6.89
C ILE A 69 0.05 5.25 -7.23
N ALA A 70 -0.12 6.55 -7.49
CA ALA A 70 0.96 7.47 -7.80
C ALA A 70 1.91 7.79 -6.63
N LEU A 71 1.62 7.33 -5.40
CA LEU A 71 2.51 7.48 -4.25
C LEU A 71 3.74 6.54 -4.32
N SER A 72 3.68 5.46 -5.13
CA SER A 72 4.80 4.54 -5.32
C SER A 72 5.51 4.84 -6.64
N ASP A 73 6.83 4.98 -6.60
CA ASP A 73 7.66 5.22 -7.78
C ASP A 73 7.84 3.95 -8.62
N ASP A 74 7.86 2.78 -7.97
CA ASP A 74 8.02 1.48 -8.63
C ASP A 74 7.24 0.37 -7.93
N PHE A 75 6.95 -0.70 -8.67
CA PHE A 75 6.28 -1.90 -8.16
C PHE A 75 7.12 -3.15 -8.40
N VAL A 76 7.41 -3.88 -7.32
CA VAL A 76 8.23 -5.10 -7.38
C VAL A 76 7.35 -6.35 -7.44
N GLU A 77 7.67 -7.25 -8.38
CA GLU A 77 6.87 -8.46 -8.62
C GLU A 77 6.89 -9.41 -7.42
N SER A 78 5.72 -9.69 -6.83
CA SER A 78 5.61 -10.56 -5.65
C SER A 78 5.99 -12.02 -5.94
N SER A 79 5.93 -12.44 -7.21
CA SER A 79 6.32 -13.79 -7.65
C SER A 79 7.81 -14.10 -7.38
N GLY A 80 8.65 -13.07 -7.25
CA GLY A 80 10.06 -13.21 -6.89
C GLY A 80 10.31 -13.39 -5.39
N MET A 81 9.34 -13.06 -4.53
CA MET A 81 9.52 -12.94 -3.07
C MET A 81 8.64 -13.92 -2.26
N TYR A 82 7.74 -14.65 -2.91
CA TYR A 82 6.69 -15.43 -2.24
C TYR A 82 7.23 -16.48 -1.25
N LYS A 83 8.42 -17.04 -1.49
CA LYS A 83 9.00 -18.07 -0.60
C LYS A 83 9.51 -17.45 0.69
N GLU A 84 10.25 -16.35 0.58
CA GLU A 84 10.75 -15.57 1.70
C GLU A 84 9.58 -15.01 2.51
N ALA A 85 8.58 -14.43 1.84
CA ALA A 85 7.40 -13.88 2.48
C ALA A 85 6.60 -14.96 3.22
N PHE A 86 6.43 -16.15 2.62
CA PHE A 86 5.78 -17.29 3.26
C PHE A 86 6.56 -17.80 4.48
N ALA A 87 7.88 -17.95 4.37
CA ALA A 87 8.72 -18.35 5.49
C ALA A 87 8.65 -17.35 6.65
N LEU A 88 8.69 -16.04 6.34
CA LEU A 88 8.54 -14.99 7.32
C LEU A 88 7.15 -15.06 7.97
N ALA A 89 6.08 -15.18 7.19
CA ALA A 89 4.70 -15.33 7.66
C ALA A 89 4.53 -16.48 8.65
N CYS A 90 5.08 -17.66 8.34
CA CYS A 90 5.06 -18.80 9.25
C CYS A 90 5.80 -18.53 10.56
N SER A 91 6.93 -17.83 10.51
CA SER A 91 7.73 -17.55 11.71
C SER A 91 7.13 -16.46 12.60
N THR A 92 6.53 -15.43 12.00
CA THR A 92 5.99 -14.25 12.70
C THR A 92 4.50 -14.37 13.01
N HIS A 93 3.81 -15.36 12.43
CA HIS A 93 2.35 -15.52 12.53
C HIS A 93 1.57 -14.34 11.94
N HIS A 94 2.10 -13.73 10.88
CA HIS A 94 1.43 -12.68 10.11
C HIS A 94 1.00 -13.18 8.73
N PRO A 95 -0.09 -12.64 8.16
CA PRO A 95 -0.51 -12.93 6.78
C PRO A 95 0.62 -12.69 5.75
N VAL A 96 0.62 -13.50 4.68
CA VAL A 96 1.61 -13.40 3.60
C VAL A 96 1.54 -12.03 2.89
N TYR A 97 0.35 -11.45 2.79
CA TYR A 97 0.16 -10.11 2.22
C TYR A 97 0.99 -9.07 2.99
N ASP A 98 0.94 -9.09 4.32
CA ASP A 98 1.71 -8.17 5.16
C ASP A 98 3.22 -8.45 5.07
N THR A 99 3.61 -9.72 5.06
CA THR A 99 5.05 -10.07 5.01
C THR A 99 5.69 -9.84 3.66
N LEU A 100 4.94 -9.71 2.57
CA LEU A 100 5.46 -9.28 1.27
C LEU A 100 6.05 -7.85 1.36
N TYR A 101 5.37 -6.93 2.05
CA TYR A 101 5.92 -5.59 2.29
C TYR A 101 7.18 -5.64 3.16
N LEU A 102 7.25 -6.53 4.14
CA LEU A 102 8.41 -6.67 5.03
C LEU A 102 9.62 -7.34 4.38
N VAL A 103 9.41 -8.17 3.35
CA VAL A 103 10.52 -8.80 2.60
C VAL A 103 11.12 -7.82 1.58
N LEU A 104 10.34 -6.83 1.14
CA LEU A 104 10.75 -5.82 0.16
C LEU A 104 11.67 -4.72 0.76
N THR A 105 12.51 -5.02 1.75
CA THR A 105 13.33 -4.02 2.46
C THR A 105 14.70 -3.78 1.85
#